data_AF-A0AA86J5S0-F1
#
_entry.id   AF-A0AA86J5S0-F1
#
_cell.length_a   1.000
_cell.length_b   1.000
_cell.length_c   1.000
_cell.angle_alpha   90.00
_cell.angle_beta   90.00
_cell.angle_gamma   90.00
#
_symmetry.space_group_name_H-M   'P 1'
#
loop_
_entity.id
_entity.type
_entity.pdbx_description
1 polymer ?
#
loop_
_entity_poly.entity_id
_entity_poly.type
_entity_poly.pdbx_seq_one_letter_code
_entity_poly.pdbx_strand_id
1 'polypeptide(L)' 'MTGKSLTSEVKVSKAMRRITVGYVRRRHEERKTKIPRRYSVHPSLSLQGNWLAEAGFPTGVAVSVTVEFGQLIIRPCAE' A
#
# COMPACT_ATOMS: atom_id res chain seq x y z
N MET A 1 -4.17 -39.20 6.49
CA MET A 1 -3.69 -38.01 7.23
C MET A 1 -4.45 -36.80 6.70
N THR A 2 -5.63 -36.55 7.24
CA THR A 2 -6.60 -35.57 6.74
C THR A 2 -6.29 -34.20 7.31
N GLY A 3 -5.57 -33.36 6.55
CA GLY A 3 -5.32 -31.97 6.90
C GLY A 3 -6.60 -31.14 6.76
N LYS A 4 -7.36 -30.98 7.84
CA LYS A 4 -8.44 -30.00 7.92
C LYS A 4 -7.82 -28.61 7.83
N SER A 5 -8.03 -27.92 6.71
CA SER A 5 -7.78 -26.48 6.59
C SER A 5 -8.72 -25.77 7.56
N LEU A 6 -8.18 -25.31 8.68
CA LEU A 6 -8.83 -24.38 9.60
C LEU A 6 -8.92 -23.03 8.89
N THR A 7 -9.96 -22.87 8.09
CA THR A 7 -10.47 -21.55 7.69
C THR A 7 -10.98 -20.88 8.95
N SER A 8 -10.05 -20.23 9.65
CA SER A 8 -10.40 -19.31 10.72
C SER A 8 -11.30 -18.25 10.11
N GLU A 9 -12.55 -18.22 10.55
CA GLU A 9 -13.49 -17.13 10.32
C GLU A 9 -12.86 -15.87 10.92
N VAL A 10 -12.04 -15.19 10.13
CA VAL A 10 -11.54 -13.87 10.48
C VAL A 10 -12.74 -12.96 10.35
N LYS A 11 -13.42 -12.68 11.46
CA LYS A 11 -14.14 -11.42 11.65
C LYS A 11 -13.09 -10.33 11.44
N VAL A 12 -12.90 -9.93 10.19
CA VAL A 12 -12.04 -8.81 9.81
C VAL A 12 -12.67 -7.61 10.47
N SER A 13 -12.18 -7.24 11.65
CA SER A 13 -12.51 -5.95 12.24
C SER A 13 -12.20 -4.91 11.17
N LYS A 14 -13.06 -3.91 11.01
CA LYS A 14 -12.84 -2.78 10.08
C LYS A 14 -11.42 -2.20 10.16
N ALA A 15 -10.73 -2.41 11.28
CA ALA A 15 -9.36 -1.98 11.56
C ALA A 15 -8.24 -2.70 10.77
N MET A 16 -8.38 -3.96 10.34
CA MET A 16 -7.27 -4.71 9.73
C MET A 16 -7.58 -5.11 8.28
N ARG A 17 -6.80 -4.62 7.31
CA ARG A 17 -6.91 -5.02 5.91
C ARG A 17 -5.65 -5.73 5.43
N ARG A 18 -5.81 -6.93 4.85
CA ARG A 18 -4.72 -7.66 4.20
C ARG A 18 -4.58 -7.15 2.77
N ILE A 19 -3.38 -6.71 2.42
CA ILE A 19 -3.01 -6.19 1.11
C ILE A 19 -1.66 -6.76 0.72
N THR A 20 -1.48 -6.99 -0.58
CA THR A 20 -0.23 -7.52 -1.12
C THR A 20 0.63 -6.37 -1.65
N VAL A 21 1.92 -6.41 -1.37
CA VAL A 21 2.89 -5.49 -1.97
C VAL A 21 2.95 -5.76 -3.46
N GLY A 22 2.54 -4.78 -4.25
CA GLY A 22 2.68 -4.79 -5.70
C GLY A 22 3.96 -4.07 -6.11
N TYR A 23 4.02 -3.68 -7.38
CA TYR A 23 5.08 -2.83 -7.87
C TYR A 23 4.54 -1.79 -8.86
N VAL A 24 5.22 -0.63 -8.91
CA VAL A 24 5.01 0.41 -9.93
C VAL A 24 6.14 0.33 -10.94
N ARG A 25 5.78 0.32 -12.22
CA ARG A 25 6.75 0.40 -13.33
C ARG A 25 6.85 1.85 -13.79
N ARG A 26 8.05 2.41 -13.75
CA ARG A 26 8.34 3.72 -14.34
C ARG A 26 9.06 3.52 -15.66
N ARG A 27 8.47 4.04 -16.74
CA ARG A 27 9.11 4.09 -18.06
C ARG A 27 10.07 5.28 -18.11
N HIS A 28 11.33 5.02 -18.42
CA HIS A 28 12.31 6.05 -18.72
C HIS A 28 12.44 6.17 -20.23
N GLU A 29 11.88 7.25 -20.76
CA GLU A 29 12.00 7.62 -22.16
C GLU A 29 13.00 8.75 -22.34
N GLU A 30 13.72 8.72 -23.44
CA GLU A 30 14.54 9.85 -23.84
C GLU A 30 13.63 10.98 -24.30
N ARG A 31 13.77 12.17 -23.69
CA ARG A 31 12.85 13.31 -23.89
C ARG A 31 12.70 13.72 -25.36
N LYS A 32 13.77 13.59 -26.15
CA LYS A 32 13.81 13.99 -27.56
C LYS A 32 13.20 12.95 -28.51
N THR A 33 13.48 11.67 -28.29
CA THR A 33 13.14 10.59 -29.22
C THR A 33 11.92 9.78 -28.79
N LYS A 34 11.47 9.92 -27.54
CA LYS A 34 10.39 9.14 -26.90
C LYS A 34 10.61 7.62 -26.90
N ILE A 35 11.83 7.19 -27.25
CA ILE A 35 12.25 5.80 -27.24
C ILE A 35 12.44 5.35 -25.78
N PRO A 36 11.85 4.21 -25.36
CA PRO A 36 12.05 3.67 -24.03
C PRO A 36 13.49 3.17 -23.90
N ARG A 37 14.24 3.75 -22.96
CA ARG A 37 15.61 3.30 -22.65
C ARG A 37 15.63 2.18 -21.62
N ARG A 38 14.78 2.30 -20.60
CA ARG A 38 14.67 1.31 -19.53
C ARG A 38 13.36 1.45 -18.78
N TYR A 39 13.05 0.40 -18.02
CA TYR A 39 11.98 0.40 -17.04
C TYR A 39 12.59 0.23 -15.65
N SER A 40 12.12 1.03 -14.70
CA SER A 40 12.41 0.85 -13.28
C SER A 40 11.19 0.28 -12.58
N VAL A 41 11.42 -0.65 -11.66
CA VAL A 41 10.37 -1.32 -10.88
C VAL A 41 10.61 -0.98 -9.43
N HIS A 42 9.57 -0.49 -8.75
CA HIS A 42 9.63 -0.12 -7.34
C HIS A 42 8.51 -0.82 -6.58
N PRO A 43 8.77 -1.35 -5.37
CA PRO A 43 7.71 -1.92 -4.54
C PRO A 43 6.70 -0.83 -4.19
N SER A 44 5.42 -1.19 -4.17
CA SER A 44 4.33 -0.24 -3.91
C SER A 44 3.21 -0.89 -3.14
N LEU A 45 2.56 -0.11 -2.29
CA LEU A 45 1.47 -0.56 -1.45
C LEU A 45 0.30 0.41 -1.64
N SER A 46 -0.85 -0.11 -2.07
CA SER A 46 -2.02 0.69 -2.42
C SER A 46 -3.05 0.63 -1.30
N LEU A 47 -3.21 1.74 -0.57
CA LEU A 47 -4.26 1.93 0.43
C LEU A 47 -5.40 2.72 -0.22
N GLN A 48 -6.54 2.07 -0.48
CA GLN A 48 -7.65 2.68 -1.22
C GLN A 48 -9.02 2.32 -0.64
N GLY A 49 -9.97 3.24 -0.75
CA GLY A 49 -11.40 3.04 -0.46
C GLY A 49 -11.88 3.72 0.83
N ASN A 50 -13.19 3.70 1.02
CA ASN A 50 -13.87 4.44 2.10
C ASN A 50 -13.39 4.06 3.51
N TRP A 51 -12.95 2.81 3.71
CA TRP A 51 -12.40 2.35 4.99
C TRP A 51 -11.19 3.19 5.45
N LEU A 52 -10.39 3.72 4.53
CA LEU A 52 -9.22 4.53 4.84
C LEU A 52 -9.66 5.90 5.37
N ALA A 53 -10.70 6.47 4.76
CA ALA A 53 -11.35 7.69 5.26
C ALA A 53 -12.01 7.45 6.62
N GLU A 54 -12.72 6.32 6.81
CA GLU A 54 -13.29 5.91 8.10
C GLU A 54 -12.21 5.72 9.19
N ALA A 55 -10.99 5.36 8.81
CA ALA A 55 -9.84 5.23 9.70
C ALA A 55 -9.16 6.58 10.04
N GLY A 56 -9.72 7.71 9.61
CA GLY A 56 -9.19 9.05 9.91
C GLY A 56 -8.19 9.57 8.88
N PHE A 57 -8.12 8.97 7.68
CA PHE A 57 -7.29 9.44 6.57
C PHE A 57 -8.16 9.86 5.37
N PRO A 58 -8.97 10.93 5.49
CA PRO A 58 -9.74 11.45 4.37
C PRO A 58 -8.84 12.09 3.31
N THR A 59 -9.40 12.31 2.12
CA THR A 59 -8.69 12.97 1.01
C THR A 59 -8.25 14.38 1.41
N GLY A 60 -7.00 14.73 1.08
CA GLY A 60 -6.43 16.04 1.38
C GLY A 60 -5.69 16.15 2.71
N VAL A 61 -5.73 15.11 3.56
CA VAL A 61 -4.95 15.08 4.80
C VAL A 61 -3.49 14.73 4.52
N ALA A 62 -2.58 15.51 5.08
CA ALA A 62 -1.15 15.21 5.09
C ALA A 62 -0.86 14.07 6.06
N VAL A 63 0.04 13.16 5.68
CA VAL A 63 0.30 11.93 6.42
C VAL A 63 1.80 11.70 6.54
N SER A 64 2.25 11.33 7.73
CA SER A 64 3.61 10.91 8.02
C SER A 64 3.69 9.39 7.99
N VAL A 65 4.70 8.87 7.29
CA VAL A 65 5.02 7.43 7.26
C VAL A 65 6.36 7.24 7.95
N THR A 66 6.35 6.61 9.13
CA THR A 66 7.57 6.26 9.86
C THR A 66 7.90 4.79 9.67
N VAL A 67 9.18 4.50 9.52
CA VAL A 67 9.69 3.14 9.35
C VAL A 67 10.30 2.68 10.67
N GLU A 68 9.76 1.60 11.20
CA GLU A 68 10.32 0.87 12.34
C GLU A 68 10.71 -0.55 11.89
N PHE A 69 11.34 -1.35 12.77
CA PHE A 69 11.87 -2.66 12.39
C PHE A 69 10.76 -3.60 11.88
N GLY A 70 10.66 -3.73 10.54
CA GLY A 70 9.64 -4.54 9.87
C GLY A 70 8.23 -3.91 9.81
N GLN A 71 8.07 -2.64 10.19
CA GLN A 71 6.76 -2.00 10.30
C GLN A 71 6.73 -0.62 9.62
N LEU A 72 5.60 -0.33 8.96
CA LEU A 72 5.27 1.00 8.48
C LEU A 72 4.14 1.55 9.34
N ILE A 73 4.40 2.66 10.03
CA ILE A 73 3.39 3.33 10.84
C ILE A 73 2.96 4.59 10.11
N ILE A 74 1.66 4.71 9.89
CA ILE A 74 1.03 5.79 9.15
C ILE A 74 0.25 6.64 10.17
N ARG A 75 0.57 7.92 10.26
CA ARG A 75 -0.10 8.87 11.18
C ARG A 75 -0.48 10.14 10.43
N PRO A 76 -1.66 10.74 10.69
CA PRO A 76 -1.95 12.09 10.20
C PRO A 76 -0.85 13.06 10.67
N CYS A 77 -0.45 13.96 9.79
CA CYS A 77 0.38 15.08 10.19
C CYS A 77 -0.52 16.00 11.02
N ALA A 78 -0.29 16.06 12.33
CA ALA A 78 -0.95 17.06 13.16
C ALA A 78 -0.38 18.43 12.77
N GLU A 79 -1.25 19.38 12.42
CA GLU A 79 -0.92 20.80 12.55
C GLU A 79 -0.79 21.18 14.03
#